data_AF-R7QSN1-F1
#
_entry.id   AF-R7QSN1-F1
#
_cell.length_a   1.000
_cell.length_b   1.000
_cell.length_c   1.000
_cell.angle_alpha   90.00
_cell.angle_beta   90.00
_cell.angle_gamma   90.00
#
_symmetry.space_group_name_H-M   'P 1'
#
loop_
_entity.id
_entity.type
_entity.pdbx_description
1 polymer ?
#
loop_
_entity_poly.entity_id
_entity_poly.type
_entity_poly.pdbx_seq_one_letter_code
_entity_poly.pdbx_strand_id
1 'polypeptide(L)'
;MDARGDHAAICRHGFGVVHRHNTVRNLLARHAFRAAGLCCDLEVPSLLPNTANRPADILVQPASPPSGALPDRPTAYDVTVRSPYCRSTMSLAAKGLAGAAEAADLDKLRVHSRTVRDAFHLQPDSPLPLLDWHFVPLAFDTLGATSSRTMAVLEYLAHRIANRTYSSYGTAKIRLLQRISFAVWSSLASATLSRMPYHGAALSSPAQV
;
A
#
# COMPACT_ATOMS: atom_id res chain seq x y z
N MET A 1 22.10 -12.65 11.87
CA MET A 1 20.86 -12.79 12.65
C MET A 1 20.34 -11.39 12.99
N ASP A 2 19.04 -11.14 12.88
CA ASP A 2 18.43 -9.81 13.14
C ASP A 2 18.20 -9.62 14.64
N ALA A 3 19.26 -9.30 15.38
CA ALA A 3 19.23 -9.31 16.86
C ALA A 3 18.21 -8.34 17.47
N ARG A 4 17.76 -7.33 16.72
CA ARG A 4 16.82 -6.29 17.19
C ARG A 4 15.46 -6.34 16.50
N GLY A 5 15.28 -7.19 15.49
CA GLY A 5 14.06 -7.23 14.68
C GLY A 5 13.95 -6.09 13.65
N ASP A 6 14.97 -5.25 13.53
CA ASP A 6 14.98 -4.08 12.64
C ASP A 6 15.05 -4.49 11.17
N HIS A 7 15.75 -5.59 10.88
CA HIS A 7 15.85 -6.11 9.52
C HIS A 7 14.46 -6.51 9.02
N ALA A 8 13.59 -7.08 9.85
CA ALA A 8 12.22 -7.40 9.43
C ALA A 8 11.45 -6.17 8.93
N ALA A 9 11.65 -5.00 9.55
CA ALA A 9 11.03 -3.74 9.15
C ALA A 9 11.66 -3.13 7.88
N ILE A 10 12.99 -3.21 7.75
CA ILE A 10 13.77 -2.48 6.74
C ILE A 10 14.04 -3.31 5.48
N CYS A 11 14.03 -4.64 5.59
CA CYS A 11 14.39 -5.54 4.49
C CYS A 11 13.56 -5.19 3.26
N ARG A 12 14.22 -4.97 2.12
CA ARG A 12 13.56 -4.71 0.82
C ARG A 12 13.19 -6.00 0.08
N HIS A 13 13.71 -7.13 0.54
CA HIS A 13 13.61 -8.41 -0.15
C HIS A 13 12.95 -9.47 0.73
N GLY A 14 12.24 -10.40 0.09
CA GLY A 14 11.68 -11.56 0.75
C GLY A 14 10.32 -11.36 1.41
N PHE A 15 9.94 -12.35 2.22
CA PHE A 15 8.58 -12.57 2.70
C PHE A 15 7.97 -11.37 3.44
N GLY A 16 8.75 -10.67 4.28
CA GLY A 16 8.23 -9.59 5.10
C GLY A 16 7.64 -8.42 4.31
N VAL A 17 8.29 -7.98 3.22
CA VAL A 17 7.78 -6.87 2.39
C VAL A 17 6.48 -7.27 1.71
N VAL A 18 6.50 -8.42 1.05
CA VAL A 18 5.35 -8.95 0.30
C VAL A 18 4.18 -9.19 1.25
N HIS A 19 4.43 -9.74 2.44
CA HIS A 19 3.40 -9.99 3.43
C HIS A 19 2.76 -8.70 3.95
N ARG A 20 3.56 -7.67 4.31
CA ARG A 20 3.04 -6.36 4.72
C ARG A 20 2.21 -5.70 3.62
N HIS A 21 2.76 -5.66 2.41
CA HIS A 21 2.10 -5.13 1.22
C HIS A 21 0.74 -5.80 0.99
N ASN A 22 0.72 -7.13 0.89
CA ASN A 22 -0.50 -7.89 0.63
C ASN A 22 -1.52 -7.74 1.76
N THR A 23 -1.07 -7.66 3.01
CA THR A 23 -1.95 -7.49 4.18
C THR A 23 -2.68 -6.15 4.13
N VAL A 24 -1.96 -5.05 3.89
CA VAL A 24 -2.56 -3.71 3.75
C VAL A 24 -3.44 -3.63 2.50
N ARG A 25 -2.96 -4.11 1.35
CA ARG A 25 -3.73 -4.17 0.10
C ARG A 25 -5.05 -4.91 0.26
N ASN A 26 -5.01 -6.11 0.83
CA ASN A 26 -6.21 -6.93 1.03
C ASN A 26 -7.18 -6.28 2.02
N LEU A 27 -6.67 -5.63 3.09
CA LEU A 27 -7.52 -4.85 4.00
C LEU A 27 -8.26 -3.74 3.25
N LEU A 28 -7.54 -2.95 2.45
CA LEU A 28 -8.12 -1.84 1.69
C LEU A 28 -9.17 -2.34 0.70
N ALA A 29 -8.84 -3.32 -0.14
CA ALA A 29 -9.75 -3.84 -1.16
C ALA A 29 -10.96 -4.55 -0.55
N ARG A 30 -10.74 -5.52 0.36
CA ARG A 30 -11.81 -6.39 0.86
C ARG A 30 -12.65 -5.74 1.95
N HIS A 31 -12.12 -4.73 2.65
CA HIS A 31 -12.86 -4.06 3.72
C HIS A 31 -13.12 -2.59 3.45
N ALA A 32 -12.09 -1.76 3.20
CA ALA A 32 -12.29 -0.31 3.13
C ALA A 32 -13.12 0.11 1.90
N PHE A 33 -12.68 -0.27 0.69
CA PHE A 33 -13.40 0.06 -0.55
C PHE A 33 -14.79 -0.56 -0.59
N ARG A 34 -14.93 -1.83 -0.20
CA ARG A 34 -16.24 -2.50 -0.13
C ARG A 34 -17.19 -1.86 0.89
N ALA A 35 -16.72 -1.49 2.08
CA ALA A 35 -17.54 -0.79 3.07
C ALA A 35 -17.98 0.59 2.56
N ALA A 36 -17.12 1.28 1.78
CA ALA A 36 -17.47 2.52 1.09
C ALA A 36 -18.44 2.31 -0.09
N GLY A 37 -18.80 1.07 -0.43
CA GLY A 37 -19.70 0.75 -1.55
C GLY A 37 -19.03 0.96 -2.90
N LEU A 38 -17.74 0.66 -2.99
CA LEU A 38 -16.96 0.72 -4.23
C LEU A 38 -16.66 -0.70 -4.72
N CYS A 39 -16.78 -0.90 -6.02
CA CYS A 39 -16.35 -2.12 -6.70
C CYS A 39 -14.84 -2.03 -6.95
N CYS A 40 -14.11 -3.09 -6.62
CA CYS A 40 -12.67 -3.13 -6.82
C CYS A 40 -12.18 -4.51 -7.26
N ASP A 41 -11.21 -4.51 -8.16
CA ASP A 41 -10.51 -5.69 -8.66
C ASP A 41 -9.06 -5.67 -8.19
N LEU A 42 -8.51 -6.85 -7.88
CA LEU A 42 -7.12 -7.00 -7.41
C LEU A 42 -6.21 -7.45 -8.54
N GLU A 43 -5.02 -6.87 -8.60
CA GLU A 43 -3.93 -7.28 -9.52
C GLU A 43 -4.36 -7.38 -10.99
N VAL A 44 -5.14 -6.40 -11.49
CA VAL A 44 -5.65 -6.41 -12.87
C VAL A 44 -4.49 -6.45 -13.87
N PRO A 45 -4.41 -7.49 -14.74
CA PRO A 45 -3.36 -7.60 -15.73
C PRO A 45 -3.55 -6.58 -16.85
N SER A 46 -2.45 -6.23 -17.53
CA SER A 46 -2.48 -5.51 -18.81
C SER A 46 -3.19 -4.14 -18.77
N LEU A 47 -3.14 -3.44 -17.63
CA LEU A 47 -3.67 -2.07 -17.53
C LEU A 47 -2.92 -1.07 -18.41
N LEU A 48 -1.69 -1.40 -18.81
CA LEU A 48 -0.93 -0.68 -19.82
C LEU A 48 -0.98 -1.46 -21.14
N PRO A 49 -1.40 -0.84 -22.26
CA PRO A 49 -1.48 -1.50 -23.55
C PRO A 49 -0.17 -2.19 -23.93
N ASN A 50 -0.27 -3.37 -24.55
CA ASN A 50 0.87 -4.13 -25.08
C ASN A 50 1.92 -4.53 -24.04
N THR A 51 1.60 -4.50 -22.75
CA THR A 51 2.51 -4.96 -21.69
C THR A 51 1.82 -5.97 -20.78
N ALA A 52 2.60 -6.88 -20.20
CA ALA A 52 2.15 -7.73 -19.09
C ALA A 52 2.25 -7.01 -17.72
N ASN A 53 2.51 -5.69 -17.72
CA ASN A 53 2.75 -4.94 -16.51
C ASN A 53 1.47 -4.83 -15.68
N ARG A 54 1.64 -4.95 -14.36
CA ARG A 54 0.60 -4.74 -13.36
C ARG A 54 0.93 -3.44 -12.62
N PRO A 55 0.55 -2.27 -13.16
CA PRO A 55 0.95 -0.99 -12.60
C PRO A 55 0.26 -0.69 -11.27
N ALA A 56 -0.78 -1.45 -10.88
CA ALA A 56 -1.55 -1.21 -9.68
C ALA A 56 -1.97 -2.50 -8.98
N ASP A 57 -2.19 -2.39 -7.68
CA ASP A 57 -2.64 -3.46 -6.79
C ASP A 57 -4.16 -3.60 -6.74
N ILE A 58 -4.86 -2.47 -6.80
CA ILE A 58 -6.31 -2.37 -6.65
C ILE A 58 -6.84 -1.44 -7.74
N LEU A 59 -7.69 -1.94 -8.63
CA LEU A 59 -8.44 -1.10 -9.56
C LEU A 59 -9.82 -0.85 -8.99
N VAL A 60 -10.17 0.40 -8.73
CA VAL A 60 -11.48 0.79 -8.19
C VAL A 60 -12.30 1.43 -9.29
N GLN A 61 -13.48 0.88 -9.52
CA GLN A 61 -14.43 1.45 -10.47
C GLN A 61 -15.02 2.74 -9.89
N PRO A 62 -15.30 3.74 -10.74
CA PRO A 62 -16.02 4.93 -10.31
C PRO A 62 -17.36 4.52 -9.67
N ALA A 63 -17.85 5.33 -8.73
CA ALA A 63 -19.24 5.17 -8.32
C ALA A 63 -20.14 5.44 -9.53
N SER A 64 -21.33 4.82 -9.57
CA SER A 64 -22.32 5.16 -10.59
C SER A 64 -22.51 6.68 -10.60
N PRO A 65 -22.26 7.35 -11.75
CA PRO A 65 -22.43 8.78 -11.82
C PRO A 65 -23.90 9.13 -11.54
N PRO A 66 -24.18 10.31 -10.95
CA PRO A 66 -25.55 10.82 -10.91
C PRO A 66 -26.11 10.91 -12.34
N SER A 67 -27.43 10.73 -12.49
CA SER A 67 -28.09 10.73 -13.80
C SER A 67 -27.68 11.95 -14.63
N GLY A 68 -27.11 11.71 -15.81
CA GLY A 68 -26.67 12.77 -16.74
C GLY A 68 -25.20 13.19 -16.63
N ALA A 69 -24.43 12.71 -15.64
CA ALA A 69 -22.99 12.93 -15.58
C ALA A 69 -22.21 11.84 -16.34
N LEU A 70 -21.11 12.22 -16.98
CA LEU A 70 -20.18 11.26 -17.59
C LEU A 70 -19.57 10.38 -16.48
N PRO A 71 -19.42 9.06 -16.71
CA PRO A 71 -18.72 8.21 -15.76
C PRO A 71 -17.28 8.68 -15.58
N ASP A 72 -16.87 8.83 -14.32
CA ASP A 72 -15.47 9.06 -13.97
C ASP A 72 -14.63 7.85 -14.41
N ARG A 73 -13.31 8.03 -14.57
CA ARG A 73 -12.43 6.93 -14.95
C ARG A 73 -12.08 6.06 -13.73
N PRO A 74 -11.85 4.75 -13.89
CA PRO A 74 -11.35 3.91 -12.80
C PRO A 74 -10.07 4.47 -12.19
N THR A 75 -9.87 4.24 -10.89
CA THR A 75 -8.63 4.61 -10.20
C THR A 75 -7.84 3.37 -9.84
N ALA A 76 -6.62 3.29 -10.34
CA ALA A 76 -5.64 2.26 -10.09
C ALA A 76 -4.75 2.67 -8.92
N TYR A 77 -4.96 2.02 -7.78
CA TYR A 77 -4.21 2.23 -6.55
C TYR A 77 -3.06 1.24 -6.41
N ASP A 78 -1.90 1.73 -6.04
CA ASP A 78 -0.68 0.93 -5.83
C ASP A 78 -0.19 1.15 -4.40
N VAL A 79 -0.21 0.07 -3.61
CA VAL A 79 0.06 0.11 -2.18
C VAL A 79 1.57 0.04 -1.97
N THR A 80 2.07 0.77 -0.98
CA THR A 80 3.46 0.60 -0.53
C THR A 80 3.57 0.87 0.95
N VAL A 81 4.37 0.06 1.65
CA VAL A 81 4.67 0.24 3.08
C VAL A 81 6.18 0.36 3.24
N ARG A 82 6.65 1.53 3.66
CA ARG A 82 8.09 1.82 3.76
C ARG A 82 8.50 2.14 5.20
N SER A 83 9.55 1.49 5.71
CA SER A 83 10.03 1.83 7.06
C SER A 83 10.74 3.19 7.09
N PRO A 84 10.50 4.04 8.12
CA PRO A 84 11.26 5.27 8.29
C PRO A 84 12.73 5.02 8.62
N TYR A 85 13.07 3.83 9.11
CA TYR A 85 14.45 3.42 9.42
C TYR A 85 15.24 2.95 8.18
N CYS A 86 14.62 2.91 6.99
CA CYS A 86 15.36 2.67 5.75
C CYS A 86 16.34 3.82 5.50
N ARG A 87 17.61 3.51 5.18
CA ARG A 87 18.66 4.51 4.88
C ARG A 87 18.22 5.56 3.85
N SER A 88 17.44 5.16 2.84
CA SER A 88 16.93 6.04 1.78
C SER A 88 15.87 7.04 2.25
N THR A 89 15.21 6.82 3.38
CA THR A 89 14.11 7.68 3.88
C THR A 89 14.36 8.25 5.26
N MET A 90 15.39 7.81 5.97
CA MET A 90 15.71 8.26 7.34
C MET A 90 15.83 9.79 7.46
N SER A 91 16.50 10.46 6.50
CA SER A 91 16.62 11.92 6.50
C SER A 91 15.28 12.64 6.35
N LEU A 92 14.35 12.08 5.55
CA LEU A 92 13.02 12.65 5.37
C LEU A 92 12.11 12.35 6.56
N ALA A 93 12.19 11.13 7.12
CA ALA A 93 11.47 10.75 8.33
C ALA A 93 11.86 11.62 9.54
N ALA A 94 13.14 12.01 9.64
CA ALA A 94 13.60 12.92 10.68
C ALA A 94 13.03 14.35 10.55
N LYS A 95 12.56 14.75 9.35
CA LYS A 95 12.00 16.09 9.09
C LYS A 95 10.50 16.19 9.30
N GLY A 96 9.78 15.07 9.34
CA GLY A 96 8.32 15.09 9.49
C GLY A 96 7.71 13.72 9.68
N LEU A 97 6.55 13.70 10.35
CA LEU A 97 5.86 12.49 10.78
C LEU A 97 5.61 11.48 9.65
N ALA A 98 5.29 11.94 8.45
CA ALA A 98 5.02 11.11 7.28
C ALA A 98 6.17 11.06 6.25
N GLY A 99 7.38 11.52 6.60
CA GLY A 99 8.46 11.73 5.63
C GLY A 99 8.83 10.47 4.84
N ALA A 100 8.73 9.28 5.44
CA ALA A 100 8.99 8.01 4.76
C ALA A 100 7.86 7.62 3.78
N ALA A 101 6.60 7.84 4.17
CA ALA A 101 5.44 7.59 3.34
C ALA A 101 5.39 8.57 2.15
N GLU A 102 5.66 9.86 2.38
CA GLU A 102 5.73 10.87 1.31
C GLU A 102 6.84 10.56 0.30
N ALA A 103 8.01 10.12 0.77
CA ALA A 103 9.07 9.67 -0.13
C ALA A 103 8.66 8.46 -0.98
N ALA A 104 7.92 7.52 -0.39
CA ALA A 104 7.42 6.35 -1.10
C ALA A 104 6.33 6.71 -2.13
N ASP A 105 5.46 7.67 -1.81
CA ASP A 105 4.44 8.23 -2.72
C ASP A 105 5.10 8.79 -4.00
N LEU A 106 6.07 9.70 -3.83
CA LEU A 106 6.79 10.32 -4.94
C LEU A 106 7.58 9.30 -5.77
N ASP A 107 8.21 8.31 -5.11
CA ASP A 107 8.93 7.26 -5.82
C ASP A 107 7.99 6.41 -6.68
N LYS A 108 6.79 6.08 -6.20
CA LYS A 108 5.80 5.33 -6.98
C LYS A 108 5.29 6.15 -8.17
N LEU A 109 5.06 7.46 -8.02
CA LEU A 109 4.71 8.32 -9.15
C LEU A 109 5.80 8.36 -10.23
N ARG A 110 7.07 8.47 -9.81
CA ARG A 110 8.22 8.42 -10.73
C ARG A 110 8.36 7.08 -11.43
N VAL A 111 8.22 5.98 -10.69
CA VAL A 111 8.26 4.62 -11.26
C VAL A 111 7.12 4.44 -12.26
N HIS A 112 5.89 4.77 -11.88
CA HIS A 112 4.74 4.68 -12.77
C HIS A 112 4.95 5.50 -14.06
N SER A 113 5.41 6.75 -13.94
CA SER A 113 5.70 7.59 -15.11
C SER A 113 6.74 6.97 -16.05
N ARG A 114 7.81 6.39 -15.50
CA ARG A 114 8.81 5.65 -16.29
C ARG A 114 8.22 4.41 -16.95
N THR A 115 7.48 3.59 -16.21
CA THR A 115 6.81 2.40 -16.75
C THR A 115 5.86 2.74 -17.90
N VAL A 116 5.12 3.84 -17.80
CA VAL A 116 4.25 4.32 -18.88
C VAL A 116 5.09 4.76 -20.08
N ARG A 117 6.16 5.55 -19.89
CA ARG A 117 7.05 5.95 -20.99
C ARG A 117 7.63 4.75 -21.72
N ASP A 118 8.14 3.78 -20.96
CA ASP A 118 8.76 2.57 -21.51
C ASP A 118 7.74 1.74 -22.30
N ALA A 119 6.51 1.59 -21.77
CA ALA A 119 5.42 0.85 -22.42
C ALA A 119 4.96 1.48 -23.75
N PHE A 120 5.03 2.80 -23.86
CA PHE A 120 4.63 3.55 -25.06
C PHE A 120 5.83 4.01 -25.92
N HIS A 121 7.05 3.55 -25.59
CA HIS A 121 8.30 3.93 -26.28
C HIS A 121 8.49 5.46 -26.43
N LEU A 122 8.15 6.20 -25.37
CA LEU A 122 8.19 7.67 -25.38
C LEU A 122 9.58 8.21 -25.03
N GLN A 123 9.92 9.37 -25.60
CA GLN A 123 11.11 10.11 -25.21
C GLN A 123 10.97 10.67 -23.77
N PRO A 124 12.08 10.96 -23.07
CA PRO A 124 12.05 11.43 -21.68
C PRO A 124 11.19 12.69 -21.43
N ASP A 125 11.10 13.59 -22.41
CA ASP A 125 10.40 14.88 -22.27
C ASP A 125 9.01 14.89 -22.91
N SER A 126 8.59 13.80 -23.57
CA SER A 126 7.25 13.72 -24.17
C SER A 126 6.15 13.78 -23.08
N PRO A 127 4.98 14.34 -23.36
CA PRO A 127 3.85 14.23 -22.43
C PRO A 127 3.44 12.76 -22.26
N LEU A 128 3.02 12.39 -21.05
CA LEU A 128 2.44 11.06 -20.81
C LEU A 128 1.09 10.96 -21.52
N PRO A 129 0.75 9.79 -22.11
CA PRO A 129 -0.53 9.58 -22.76
C PRO A 129 -1.64 9.63 -21.71
N LEU A 130 -2.84 10.00 -22.16
CA LEU A 130 -4.01 9.90 -21.33
C LEU A 130 -4.41 8.42 -21.23
N LEU A 131 -4.39 7.88 -20.01
CA LEU A 131 -4.86 6.52 -19.74
C LEU A 131 -6.35 6.52 -19.43
N ASP A 132 -7.04 5.41 -19.66
CA ASP A 132 -8.46 5.25 -19.32
C ASP A 132 -8.71 5.14 -17.80
N TRP A 133 -7.67 5.32 -16.99
CA TRP A 133 -7.69 5.22 -15.53
C TRP A 133 -6.70 6.20 -14.89
N HIS A 134 -6.89 6.48 -13.60
CA HIS A 134 -6.04 7.33 -12.79
C HIS A 134 -5.06 6.52 -11.95
N PHE A 135 -3.78 6.92 -11.87
CA PHE A 135 -2.83 6.29 -10.96
C PHE A 135 -2.75 7.04 -9.63
N VAL A 136 -2.91 6.32 -8.51
CA VAL A 136 -2.82 6.92 -7.16
C VAL A 136 -2.02 5.99 -6.23
N PRO A 137 -0.80 6.35 -5.82
CA PRO A 137 -0.09 5.57 -4.81
C PRO A 137 -0.79 5.69 -3.45
N LEU A 138 -0.82 4.57 -2.71
CA LEU A 138 -1.25 4.50 -1.31
C LEU A 138 -0.04 4.14 -0.45
N ALA A 139 0.67 5.16 -0.01
CA ALA A 139 1.91 5.05 0.74
C ALA A 139 1.68 5.14 2.25
N PHE A 140 2.17 4.12 2.95
CA PHE A 140 2.17 3.98 4.40
C PHE A 140 3.61 3.84 4.89
N ASP A 141 3.84 4.16 6.16
CA ASP A 141 5.05 3.75 6.86
C ASP A 141 4.79 2.69 7.93
N THR A 142 5.86 2.06 8.42
CA THR A 142 5.74 0.99 9.41
C THR A 142 5.40 1.47 10.81
N LEU A 143 5.42 2.78 11.07
CA LEU A 143 5.05 3.39 12.35
C LEU A 143 3.59 3.91 12.35
N GLY A 144 2.91 3.85 11.21
CA GLY A 144 1.49 4.17 11.06
C GLY A 144 1.21 5.52 10.39
N ALA A 145 2.23 6.26 9.94
CA ALA A 145 2.01 7.46 9.15
C ALA A 145 1.65 7.13 7.70
N THR A 146 0.99 8.05 7.02
CA THR A 146 0.57 7.91 5.61
C THR A 146 0.93 9.15 4.82
N SER A 147 1.13 9.03 3.50
CA SER A 147 1.25 10.22 2.65
C SER A 147 -0.04 11.05 2.68
N SER A 148 0.08 12.34 2.41
CA SER A 148 -1.03 13.28 2.28
C SER A 148 -2.07 12.81 1.26
N ARG A 149 -1.62 12.29 0.11
CA ARG A 149 -2.48 11.68 -0.92
C ARG A 149 -3.24 10.47 -0.39
N THR A 150 -2.55 9.58 0.32
CA THR A 150 -3.18 8.42 0.97
C THR A 150 -4.22 8.87 1.98
N MET A 151 -3.91 9.86 2.83
CA MET A 151 -4.85 10.38 3.82
C MET A 151 -6.12 10.94 3.16
N ALA A 152 -5.99 11.72 2.08
CA ALA A 152 -7.14 12.23 1.34
C ALA A 152 -8.06 11.10 0.82
N VAL A 153 -7.47 10.01 0.32
CA VAL A 153 -8.24 8.81 -0.08
C VAL A 153 -8.93 8.17 1.12
N LEU A 154 -8.24 8.02 2.26
CA LEU A 154 -8.82 7.43 3.48
C LEU A 154 -9.94 8.30 4.06
N GLU A 155 -9.84 9.63 3.99
CA GLU A 155 -10.90 10.55 4.40
C GLU A 155 -12.13 10.44 3.49
N TYR A 156 -11.92 10.37 2.17
CA TYR A 156 -12.99 10.09 1.22
C TYR A 156 -13.69 8.76 1.52
N LEU A 157 -12.93 7.69 1.78
CA LEU A 157 -13.48 6.39 2.16
C LEU A 157 -14.25 6.47 3.48
N ALA A 158 -13.72 7.17 4.48
CA ALA A 158 -14.39 7.33 5.77
C ALA A 158 -15.72 8.08 5.64
N HIS A 159 -15.80 9.13 4.82
CA HIS A 159 -17.07 9.80 4.50
C HIS A 159 -18.08 8.85 3.86
N ARG A 160 -17.65 8.06 2.87
CA ARG A 160 -18.53 7.10 2.20
C ARG A 160 -19.00 5.98 3.11
N ILE A 161 -18.11 5.44 3.94
CA ILE A 161 -18.46 4.44 4.95
C ILE A 161 -19.50 5.03 5.91
N ALA A 162 -19.24 6.23 6.45
CA ALA A 162 -20.14 6.90 7.38
C ALA A 162 -21.56 7.06 6.81
N ASN A 163 -21.67 7.54 5.57
CA ASN A 163 -22.95 7.72 4.88
C ASN A 163 -23.69 6.38 4.67
N ARG A 164 -22.97 5.30 4.38
CA ARG A 164 -23.56 3.98 4.11
C ARG A 164 -23.95 3.22 5.36
N THR A 165 -23.21 3.39 6.44
CA THR A 165 -23.43 2.68 7.71
C THR A 165 -24.20 3.50 8.74
N TYR A 166 -24.69 4.69 8.36
CA TYR A 166 -25.38 5.63 9.25
C TYR A 166 -24.59 5.93 10.54
N SER A 167 -23.27 6.01 10.44
CA SER A 167 -22.38 6.33 11.56
C SER A 167 -21.75 7.71 11.38
N SER A 168 -21.21 8.30 12.46
CA SER A 168 -20.45 9.54 12.33
C SER A 168 -19.18 9.37 11.48
N TYR A 169 -18.77 10.42 10.77
CA TYR A 169 -17.49 10.47 10.04
C TYR A 169 -16.31 10.16 10.96
N GLY A 170 -16.28 10.74 12.17
CA GLY A 170 -15.21 10.51 13.14
C GLY A 170 -15.09 9.03 13.52
N THR A 171 -16.21 8.36 13.79
CA THR A 171 -16.23 6.93 14.09
C THR A 171 -15.72 6.09 12.92
N ALA A 172 -16.16 6.39 11.69
CA ALA A 172 -15.71 5.67 10.49
C ALA A 172 -14.21 5.87 10.24
N LYS A 173 -13.72 7.11 10.33
CA LYS A 173 -12.30 7.46 10.17
C LYS A 173 -11.42 6.75 11.20
N ILE A 174 -11.76 6.85 12.49
CA ILE A 174 -10.98 6.22 13.57
C ILE A 174 -10.91 4.70 13.35
N ARG A 175 -12.05 4.05 13.08
CA ARG A 175 -12.07 2.59 12.85
C ARG A 175 -11.27 2.18 11.63
N LEU A 176 -11.33 2.96 10.54
CA LEU A 176 -10.55 2.70 9.33
C LEU A 176 -9.05 2.80 9.61
N LEU A 177 -8.60 3.89 10.23
CA LEU A 177 -7.19 4.10 10.58
C LEU A 177 -6.68 3.03 11.56
N GLN A 178 -7.45 2.69 12.60
CA GLN A 178 -7.10 1.63 13.55
C GLN A 178 -6.88 0.27 12.87
N ARG A 179 -7.76 -0.10 11.93
CA ARG A 179 -7.62 -1.36 11.18
C ARG A 179 -6.37 -1.36 10.31
N ILE A 180 -6.04 -0.24 9.68
CA ILE A 180 -4.82 -0.09 8.87
C ILE A 180 -3.58 -0.20 9.75
N SER A 181 -3.52 0.53 10.87
CA SER A 181 -2.40 0.45 11.82
C SER A 181 -2.21 -0.97 12.33
N PHE A 182 -3.31 -1.66 12.69
CA PHE A 182 -3.26 -3.06 13.10
C PHE A 182 -2.73 -3.96 11.99
N ALA A 183 -3.16 -3.79 10.74
CA ALA A 183 -2.67 -4.55 9.60
C ALA A 183 -1.17 -4.35 9.36
N VAL A 184 -0.67 -3.11 9.46
CA VAL A 184 0.77 -2.80 9.34
C VAL A 184 1.56 -3.45 10.47
N TRP A 185 1.13 -3.29 11.73
CA TRP A 185 1.89 -3.78 12.88
C TRP A 185 1.83 -5.30 13.03
N SER A 186 0.69 -5.93 12.78
CA SER A 186 0.56 -7.39 12.82
C SER A 186 1.40 -8.07 11.73
N SER A 187 1.42 -7.52 10.52
CA SER A 187 2.27 -8.04 9.44
C SER A 187 3.77 -7.80 9.69
N LEU A 188 4.14 -6.70 10.35
CA LEU A 188 5.51 -6.50 10.83
C LEU A 188 5.89 -7.52 11.91
N ALA A 189 5.04 -7.71 12.93
CA ALA A 189 5.29 -8.67 14.00
C ALA A 189 5.44 -10.10 13.45
N SER A 190 4.58 -10.51 12.52
CA SER A 190 4.70 -11.81 11.83
C SER A 190 6.03 -11.94 11.07
N ALA A 191 6.45 -10.88 10.38
CA ALA A 191 7.73 -10.86 9.67
C ALA A 191 8.94 -10.92 10.63
N THR A 192 8.83 -10.38 11.84
CA THR A 192 9.88 -10.46 12.87
C THR A 192 9.91 -11.87 13.49
N LEU A 193 8.76 -12.40 13.90
CA LEU A 193 8.65 -13.73 14.51
C LEU A 193 9.13 -14.84 13.58
N SER A 194 8.82 -14.76 12.27
CA SER A 194 9.31 -15.72 11.27
C SER A 194 10.84 -15.72 11.06
N ARG A 195 11.55 -14.74 11.63
CA ARG A 195 13.02 -14.62 11.58
C ARG A 195 13.67 -14.86 12.94
N MET A 196 12.90 -15.01 14.01
CA MET A 196 13.48 -15.34 15.30
C MET A 196 14.08 -16.74 15.23
N PRO A 197 15.32 -16.95 15.71
CA PRO A 197 15.84 -18.30 15.84
C PRO A 197 14.87 -19.10 16.70
N TYR A 198 14.52 -20.32 16.29
CA TYR A 198 13.82 -21.24 17.17
C TYR A 198 14.71 -21.46 18.39
N HIS A 199 14.36 -20.85 19.52
CA HIS A 199 14.88 -21.23 20.83
C HIS A 199 14.17 -22.52 21.26
N GLY A 200 14.26 -23.55 20.43
CA GLY A 200 13.84 -24.91 20.71
C GLY A 200 15.09 -25.70 21.09
N ALA A 201 15.10 -26.16 22.34
CA ALA A 201 16.03 -27.05 23.02
C ALA A 201 17.16 -27.60 22.15
N ALA A 202 18.40 -27.42 22.61
CA ALA A 202 19.50 -28.27 22.21
C ALA A 202 18.98 -29.72 22.20
N LEU A 203 18.80 -30.30 21.02
CA LEU A 203 18.57 -31.72 20.88
C LEU A 203 19.81 -32.33 21.52
N SER A 204 19.67 -32.86 22.74
CA SER A 204 20.72 -33.62 23.39
C SER A 204 21.12 -34.70 22.40
N SER A 205 22.30 -34.56 21.81
CA SER A 205 22.84 -35.54 20.88
C SER A 205 22.75 -36.90 21.58
N PRO A 206 22.10 -37.92 20.98
CA PRO A 206 22.15 -39.25 21.57
C PRO A 206 23.62 -39.63 21.67
N ALA A 207 24.06 -39.95 22.89
CA ALA A 207 25.41 -40.43 23.14
C ALA A 207 25.65 -41.62 22.20
N GLN A 208 26.65 -41.50 21.33
CA GLN A 208 27.14 -42.64 20.58
C GLN A 208 27.80 -43.58 21.59
N VAL A 209 27.20 -44.77 21.76
CA VAL A 209 27.76 -45.91 22.51
C VAL A 209 28.56 -46.76 21.55
#